data_AF-A0A1I1G7R7-F1
#
_entry.id   AF-A0A1I1G7R7-F1
#
_cell.length_a   1.000
_cell.length_b   1.000
_cell.length_c   1.000
_cell.angle_alpha   90.00
_cell.angle_beta   90.00
_cell.angle_gamma   90.00
#
_symmetry.space_group_name_H-M   'P 1'
#
loop_
_entity.id
_entity.type
_entity.pdbx_description
1 polymer ?
#
loop_
_entity_poly.entity_id
_entity_poly.type
_entity_poly.pdbx_seq_one_letter_code
_entity_poly.pdbx_strand_id
1 'polypeptide(L)'
;MANNLGDTGPNIQSFKLFYYFCRNYFYFFKKSTGIIFQMRNRTAIYLDLLHHYFSDYVLALPKAERAKMAGFTRKAKLRHIALNSALELKRNLKTKSVAETELHDKIWVFAYSQNDFDALAFAKKIDGAIFVAERARKLKNCDKLYVLPYPSRLPYLRHFPSLIKGLVEAKNERAADLWDFIWTVTGWYEITLEVLKKYRPKALLITNDHSCIPRALLLAGKELGIPTIFVQHASVTAHFPPLAFDLSLLEGQAAWDNYKKIGEITGRVELIGMPKFDKFAPLRKKPTEINSLGIAFNLTDDLGKILKVCEVLHAKLPDLALCVRPHPKDPTKHDWSATHPYISKSTGAQESAFEFLGRHDAIIANNTSIHLEALLLNMPSFYLDISRPDCKIEDLYGYIANKLVPVAQSADNIITFIQKHNQHPEDVYQKAKYYNALVGTQEEGHSEELVIKYINDFLNK
;
A
#
# COMPACT_ATOMS: atom_id res chain seq x y z
N MET A 1 5.51 -36.96 76.78
CA MET A 1 6.56 -36.43 75.90
C MET A 1 6.10 -36.67 74.47
N ALA A 2 5.77 -35.57 73.78
CA ALA A 2 5.03 -35.53 72.53
C ALA A 2 5.97 -35.41 71.33
N ASN A 3 5.60 -36.05 70.21
CA ASN A 3 6.17 -35.78 68.89
C ASN A 3 5.07 -35.19 67.99
N ASN A 4 5.35 -34.00 67.44
CA ASN A 4 4.53 -33.26 66.49
C ASN A 4 4.89 -33.66 65.05
N LEU A 5 3.88 -33.99 64.25
CA LEU A 5 3.96 -33.98 62.78
C LEU A 5 3.08 -32.83 62.29
N GLY A 6 3.71 -31.86 61.63
CA GLY A 6 3.08 -30.65 61.10
C GLY A 6 2.50 -30.88 59.71
N ASP A 7 1.23 -30.55 59.60
CA ASP A 7 0.37 -30.58 58.41
C ASP A 7 0.67 -29.36 57.50
N THR A 8 0.88 -29.60 56.20
CA THR A 8 1.02 -28.54 55.18
C THR A 8 -0.02 -28.74 54.09
N GLY A 9 -1.21 -28.18 54.31
CA GLY A 9 -2.30 -28.17 53.34
C GLY A 9 -2.01 -27.22 52.15
N PRO A 10 -2.50 -27.55 50.93
CA PRO A 10 -2.21 -26.77 49.73
C PRO A 10 -3.01 -25.46 49.68
N ASN A 11 -2.36 -24.42 49.15
CA ASN A 11 -2.84 -23.05 49.06
C ASN A 11 -4.08 -22.90 48.15
N ILE A 12 -5.21 -22.49 48.73
CA ILE A 12 -6.55 -22.39 48.13
C ILE A 12 -6.66 -21.33 47.02
N GLN A 13 -5.72 -20.37 46.91
CA GLN A 13 -5.76 -19.36 45.84
C GLN A 13 -5.37 -19.91 44.46
N SER A 14 -4.51 -20.92 44.40
CA SER A 14 -4.07 -21.54 43.13
C SER A 14 -5.19 -22.34 42.45
N PHE A 15 -6.11 -22.90 43.24
CA PHE A 15 -7.21 -23.72 42.74
C PHE A 15 -8.33 -22.89 42.10
N LYS A 16 -8.58 -21.66 42.58
CA LYS A 16 -9.57 -20.76 41.97
C LYS A 16 -9.13 -20.21 40.61
N LEU A 17 -7.83 -19.95 40.42
CA LEU A 17 -7.28 -19.50 39.14
C LEU A 17 -7.27 -20.65 38.10
N PHE A 18 -6.94 -21.87 38.53
CA PHE A 18 -7.00 -23.07 37.69
C PHE A 18 -8.44 -23.42 37.30
N TYR A 19 -9.40 -23.34 38.23
CA TYR A 19 -10.81 -23.61 37.95
C TYR A 19 -11.44 -22.57 37.01
N TYR A 20 -11.07 -21.28 37.11
CA TYR A 20 -11.55 -20.24 36.17
C TYR A 20 -10.95 -20.41 34.77
N PHE A 21 -9.70 -20.88 34.68
CA PHE A 21 -9.05 -21.23 33.41
C PHE A 21 -9.70 -22.47 32.77
N CYS A 22 -9.94 -23.53 33.54
CA CYS A 22 -10.57 -24.77 33.08
C CYS A 22 -12.06 -24.58 32.71
N ARG A 23 -12.81 -23.73 33.42
CA ARG A 23 -14.23 -23.47 33.13
C ARG A 23 -14.44 -22.69 31.81
N ASN A 24 -13.53 -21.78 31.48
CA ASN A 24 -13.54 -21.12 30.16
C ASN A 24 -12.99 -22.02 29.04
N TYR A 25 -12.12 -22.98 29.37
CA TYR A 25 -11.57 -23.94 28.41
C TYR A 25 -12.59 -25.04 28.03
N PHE A 26 -13.42 -25.50 28.96
CA PHE A 26 -14.38 -26.59 28.73
C PHE A 26 -15.69 -26.15 28.03
N TYR A 27 -16.06 -24.87 28.09
CA TYR A 27 -17.21 -24.36 27.34
C TYR A 27 -16.98 -24.35 25.81
N PHE A 28 -15.74 -24.48 25.37
CA PHE A 28 -15.35 -24.42 23.95
C PHE A 28 -15.33 -25.78 23.22
N PHE A 29 -15.47 -26.91 23.93
CA PHE A 29 -15.21 -28.24 23.35
C PHE A 29 -16.45 -29.05 22.90
N LYS A 30 -17.66 -28.50 22.99
CA LYS A 30 -18.90 -29.21 22.63
C LYS A 30 -19.53 -28.70 21.32
N LYS A 31 -18.76 -28.63 20.24
CA LYS A 31 -19.29 -28.35 18.87
C LYS A 31 -18.35 -28.86 17.76
N SER A 32 -18.27 -30.17 17.55
CA SER A 32 -17.48 -30.76 16.46
C SER A 32 -17.96 -30.36 15.06
N THR A 33 -19.23 -29.99 14.88
CA THR A 33 -19.76 -29.37 13.64
C THR A 33 -19.47 -27.86 13.55
N GLY A 34 -19.34 -27.17 14.69
CA GLY A 34 -18.97 -25.74 14.75
C GLY A 34 -17.49 -25.48 14.48
N ILE A 35 -16.61 -26.43 14.81
CA ILE A 35 -15.16 -26.30 14.59
C ILE A 35 -14.83 -26.33 13.09
N ILE A 36 -15.49 -27.19 12.29
CA ILE A 36 -15.30 -27.23 10.83
C ILE A 36 -15.83 -25.94 10.16
N PHE A 37 -16.97 -25.40 10.64
CA PHE A 37 -17.52 -24.13 10.16
C PHE A 37 -16.62 -22.93 10.54
N GLN A 38 -16.13 -22.87 11.77
CA GLN A 38 -15.18 -21.83 12.22
C GLN A 38 -13.82 -21.93 11.52
N MET A 39 -13.33 -23.13 11.21
CA MET A 39 -12.09 -23.32 10.45
C MET A 39 -12.25 -22.88 8.99
N ARG A 40 -13.34 -23.25 8.32
CA ARG A 40 -13.64 -22.80 6.95
C ARG A 40 -13.79 -21.28 6.86
N ASN A 41 -14.40 -20.65 7.86
CA ASN A 41 -14.50 -19.19 7.93
C ASN A 41 -13.10 -18.54 8.09
N ARG A 42 -12.24 -19.07 8.97
CA ARG A 42 -10.89 -18.50 9.16
C ARG A 42 -10.02 -18.62 7.90
N THR A 43 -10.02 -19.76 7.22
CA THR A 43 -9.24 -19.90 5.98
C THR A 43 -9.69 -18.89 4.93
N ALA A 44 -11.00 -18.67 4.76
CA ALA A 44 -11.51 -17.65 3.84
C ALA A 44 -11.07 -16.23 4.20
N ILE A 45 -11.17 -15.84 5.48
CA ILE A 45 -10.69 -14.54 5.98
C ILE A 45 -9.21 -14.34 5.66
N TYR A 46 -8.38 -15.35 5.89
CA TYR A 46 -6.94 -15.23 5.66
C TYR A 46 -6.56 -15.34 4.17
N LEU A 47 -7.36 -16.01 3.34
CA LEU A 47 -7.19 -15.96 1.88
C LEU A 47 -7.44 -14.55 1.35
N ASP A 48 -8.44 -13.85 1.89
CA ASP A 48 -8.73 -12.46 1.54
C ASP A 48 -7.62 -11.52 2.06
N LEU A 49 -7.22 -11.67 3.33
CA LEU A 49 -6.15 -10.89 3.94
C LEU A 49 -4.81 -11.04 3.21
N LEU A 50 -4.51 -12.25 2.73
CA LEU A 50 -3.26 -12.60 2.01
C LEU A 50 -3.40 -12.51 0.49
N HIS A 51 -4.53 -12.00 -0.05
CA HIS A 51 -4.84 -12.03 -1.48
C HIS A 51 -3.66 -11.53 -2.33
N HIS A 52 -3.16 -10.34 -2.04
CA HIS A 52 -2.05 -9.72 -2.78
C HIS A 52 -0.76 -10.55 -2.67
N TYR A 53 -0.48 -11.13 -1.51
CA TYR A 53 0.74 -11.91 -1.26
C TYR A 53 0.73 -13.28 -1.96
N PHE A 54 -0.45 -13.76 -2.33
CA PHE A 54 -0.61 -14.95 -3.17
C PHE A 54 -0.75 -14.64 -4.66
N SER A 55 -0.60 -13.38 -5.09
CA SER A 55 -0.68 -13.00 -6.49
C SER A 55 0.59 -13.35 -7.30
N ASP A 56 0.45 -13.45 -8.61
CA ASP A 56 1.58 -13.69 -9.53
C ASP A 56 2.56 -12.52 -9.54
N TYR A 57 2.09 -11.31 -9.22
CA TYR A 57 2.95 -10.14 -9.06
C TYR A 57 4.02 -10.34 -8.01
N VAL A 58 3.65 -10.86 -6.83
CA VAL A 58 4.62 -11.10 -5.75
C VAL A 58 5.64 -12.16 -6.15
N LEU A 59 5.26 -13.15 -6.97
CA LEU A 59 6.18 -14.14 -7.51
C LEU A 59 7.16 -13.56 -8.54
N ALA A 60 6.70 -12.61 -9.35
CA ALA A 60 7.49 -11.91 -10.36
C ALA A 60 8.49 -10.89 -9.77
N LEU A 61 8.37 -10.56 -8.48
CA LEU A 61 9.30 -9.66 -7.80
C LEU A 61 10.72 -10.26 -7.72
N PRO A 62 11.76 -9.40 -7.82
CA PRO A 62 13.14 -9.83 -7.64
C PRO A 62 13.34 -10.58 -6.33
N LYS A 63 14.28 -11.54 -6.32
CA LYS A 63 14.58 -12.36 -5.12
C LYS A 63 14.87 -11.50 -3.89
N ALA A 64 15.56 -10.38 -4.05
CA ALA A 64 15.86 -9.44 -2.97
C ALA A 64 14.61 -8.78 -2.37
N GLU A 65 13.59 -8.48 -3.18
CA GLU A 65 12.32 -7.92 -2.71
C GLU A 65 11.48 -8.97 -1.99
N ARG A 66 11.39 -10.19 -2.55
CA ARG A 66 10.71 -11.32 -1.90
C ARG A 66 11.37 -11.71 -0.56
N ALA A 67 12.70 -11.58 -0.45
CA ALA A 67 13.44 -11.83 0.81
C ALA A 67 12.98 -10.94 1.97
N LYS A 68 12.41 -9.76 1.68
CA LYS A 68 11.88 -8.84 2.70
C LYS A 68 10.56 -9.34 3.30
N MET A 69 9.84 -10.21 2.57
CA MET A 69 8.56 -10.78 2.98
C MET A 69 8.71 -12.14 3.66
N ALA A 70 9.54 -13.01 3.10
CA ALA A 70 9.74 -14.37 3.59
C ALA A 70 11.16 -14.89 3.35
N GLY A 71 11.63 -15.79 4.21
CA GLY A 71 12.95 -16.41 4.07
C GLY A 71 12.98 -17.49 2.97
N PHE A 72 14.07 -17.58 2.20
CA PHE A 72 14.22 -18.64 1.17
C PHE A 72 14.76 -19.98 1.71
N THR A 73 15.34 -19.98 2.90
CA THR A 73 15.88 -21.19 3.54
C THR A 73 15.15 -21.42 4.86
N ARG A 74 15.10 -22.67 5.33
CA ARG A 74 14.49 -22.99 6.63
C ARG A 74 15.07 -22.16 7.78
N LYS A 75 16.40 -21.93 7.76
CA LYS A 75 17.09 -21.06 8.73
C LYS A 75 16.64 -19.60 8.62
N ALA A 76 16.51 -19.06 7.40
CA ALA A 76 16.04 -17.69 7.18
C ALA A 76 14.58 -17.51 7.63
N LYS A 77 13.71 -18.48 7.34
CA LYS A 77 12.30 -18.50 7.76
C LYS A 77 12.15 -18.51 9.29
N LEU A 78 12.90 -19.38 9.98
CA LEU A 78 12.92 -19.42 11.44
C LEU A 78 13.44 -18.11 12.04
N ARG A 79 14.49 -17.53 11.46
CA ARG A 79 15.01 -16.21 11.87
C ARG A 79 13.95 -15.12 11.68
N HIS A 80 13.23 -15.14 10.57
CA HIS A 80 12.16 -14.18 10.29
C HIS A 80 11.05 -14.25 11.35
N ILE A 81 10.62 -15.45 11.73
CA ILE A 81 9.67 -15.66 12.84
C ILE A 81 10.20 -15.15 14.17
N ALA A 82 11.44 -15.49 14.51
CA ALA A 82 12.05 -15.10 15.78
C ALA A 82 12.15 -13.58 15.89
N LEU A 83 12.60 -12.91 14.82
CA LEU A 83 12.70 -11.45 14.77
C LEU A 83 11.33 -10.76 14.93
N ASN A 84 10.32 -11.21 14.18
CA ASN A 84 8.98 -10.61 14.28
C ASN A 84 8.32 -10.87 15.64
N SER A 85 8.48 -12.07 16.20
CA SER A 85 7.97 -12.40 17.54
C SER A 85 8.63 -11.54 18.62
N ALA A 86 9.95 -11.31 18.51
CA ALA A 86 10.68 -10.44 19.43
C ALA A 86 10.25 -8.96 19.30
N LEU A 87 10.06 -8.47 18.07
CA LEU A 87 9.54 -7.12 17.80
C LEU A 87 8.14 -6.94 18.37
N GLU A 88 7.27 -7.94 18.25
CA GLU A 88 5.93 -7.92 18.82
C GLU A 88 5.96 -7.87 20.35
N LEU A 89 6.79 -8.70 20.99
CA LEU A 89 6.93 -8.67 22.44
C LEU A 89 7.40 -7.28 22.91
N LYS A 90 8.41 -6.72 22.24
CA LYS A 90 8.90 -5.36 22.51
C LYS A 90 7.81 -4.31 22.29
N ARG A 91 6.95 -4.47 21.28
CA ARG A 91 5.81 -3.59 21.02
C ARG A 91 4.81 -3.68 22.18
N ASN A 92 4.38 -4.88 22.55
CA ASN A 92 3.38 -5.09 23.60
C ASN A 92 3.86 -4.53 24.96
N LEU A 93 5.17 -4.52 25.22
CA LEU A 93 5.76 -3.90 26.42
C LEU A 93 5.82 -2.37 26.36
N LYS A 94 5.80 -1.77 25.16
CA LYS A 94 5.95 -0.32 24.94
C LYS A 94 4.65 0.40 24.61
N THR A 95 3.64 -0.33 24.14
CA THR A 95 2.34 0.25 23.78
C THR A 95 1.70 0.83 25.03
N LYS A 96 1.64 2.15 25.09
CA LYS A 96 0.87 2.85 26.12
C LYS A 96 -0.61 2.70 25.81
N SER A 97 -1.43 2.55 26.86
CA SER A 97 -2.88 2.64 26.71
C SER A 97 -3.25 4.05 26.24
N VAL A 98 -3.98 4.13 25.13
CA VAL A 98 -4.69 5.34 24.71
C VAL A 98 -6.04 5.37 25.43
N ALA A 99 -6.45 6.55 25.92
CA ALA A 99 -7.73 6.69 26.59
C ALA A 99 -8.87 6.35 25.61
N GLU A 100 -9.89 5.64 26.07
CA GLU A 100 -11.01 5.21 25.21
C GLU A 100 -11.73 6.39 24.57
N THR A 101 -11.90 7.47 25.33
CA THR A 101 -12.49 8.73 24.87
C THR A 101 -11.72 9.40 23.73
N GLU A 102 -10.43 9.12 23.54
CA GLU A 102 -9.66 9.69 22.43
C GLU A 102 -9.91 8.97 21.09
N LEU A 103 -10.39 7.72 21.13
CA LEU A 103 -10.58 6.89 19.94
C LEU A 103 -12.05 6.56 19.66
N HIS A 104 -12.91 6.59 20.68
CA HIS A 104 -14.30 6.23 20.59
C HIS A 104 -15.12 7.22 19.76
N ASP A 105 -16.00 6.70 18.91
CA ASP A 105 -16.90 7.48 18.06
C ASP A 105 -16.17 8.51 17.16
N LYS A 106 -14.92 8.21 16.82
CA LYS A 106 -14.12 8.99 15.87
C LYS A 106 -14.06 8.32 14.49
N ILE A 107 -13.83 9.11 13.46
CA ILE A 107 -13.49 8.58 12.13
C ILE A 107 -12.00 8.25 12.14
N TRP A 108 -11.68 6.96 12.01
CA TRP A 108 -10.29 6.50 12.04
C TRP A 108 -9.68 6.57 10.65
N VAL A 109 -8.73 7.48 10.47
CA VAL A 109 -7.93 7.62 9.26
C VAL A 109 -6.66 6.78 9.39
N PHE A 110 -6.61 5.63 8.71
CA PHE A 110 -5.54 4.66 8.91
C PHE A 110 -4.28 5.00 8.08
N ALA A 111 -3.21 5.42 8.75
CA ALA A 111 -1.93 5.76 8.14
C ALA A 111 -0.88 4.65 8.35
N TYR A 112 -0.76 3.74 7.39
CA TYR A 112 0.20 2.62 7.46
C TYR A 112 1.65 3.04 7.12
N SER A 113 1.81 4.02 6.25
CA SER A 113 3.08 4.57 5.76
C SER A 113 2.99 6.08 5.53
N GLN A 114 4.12 6.72 5.18
CA GLN A 114 4.14 8.14 4.82
C GLN A 114 3.24 8.41 3.60
N ASN A 115 3.25 7.52 2.60
CA ASN A 115 2.44 7.69 1.41
C ASN A 115 0.94 7.64 1.74
N ASP A 116 0.54 6.75 2.65
CA ASP A 116 -0.87 6.66 3.08
C ASP A 116 -1.30 7.92 3.83
N PHE A 117 -0.41 8.47 4.66
CA PHE A 117 -0.66 9.73 5.36
C PHE A 117 -0.75 10.91 4.39
N ASP A 118 0.19 11.04 3.46
CA ASP A 118 0.22 12.15 2.49
C ASP A 118 -1.03 12.13 1.61
N ALA A 119 -1.49 10.93 1.23
CA ALA A 119 -2.72 10.76 0.44
C ALA A 119 -4.00 11.12 1.21
N LEU A 120 -4.00 11.00 2.53
CA LEU A 120 -5.17 11.28 3.39
C LEU A 120 -4.99 12.54 4.24
N ALA A 121 -3.95 13.35 4.02
CA ALA A 121 -3.62 14.48 4.88
C ALA A 121 -4.77 15.51 4.96
N PHE A 122 -5.55 15.63 3.89
CA PHE A 122 -6.75 16.46 3.83
C PHE A 122 -7.83 16.03 4.82
N ALA A 123 -7.82 14.78 5.30
CA ALA A 123 -8.80 14.27 6.25
C ALA A 123 -8.76 15.01 7.60
N LYS A 124 -7.71 15.81 7.89
CA LYS A 124 -7.70 16.78 8.99
C LYS A 124 -8.85 17.80 8.91
N LYS A 125 -9.42 18.02 7.72
CA LYS A 125 -10.56 18.90 7.46
C LYS A 125 -11.91 18.23 7.76
N ILE A 126 -11.94 16.92 8.00
CA ILE A 126 -13.17 16.15 8.29
C ILE A 126 -13.41 16.18 9.80
N ASP A 127 -14.59 16.62 10.21
CA ASP A 127 -14.94 16.69 11.63
C ASP A 127 -14.93 15.30 12.29
N GLY A 128 -14.36 15.23 13.49
CA GLY A 128 -14.20 13.98 14.23
C GLY A 128 -13.19 12.99 13.64
N ALA A 129 -12.44 13.34 12.59
CA ALA A 129 -11.40 12.48 12.03
C ALA A 129 -10.09 12.53 12.83
N ILE A 130 -9.51 11.36 13.07
CA ILE A 130 -8.22 11.20 13.75
C ILE A 130 -7.32 10.24 12.99
N PHE A 131 -6.01 10.52 12.96
CA PHE A 131 -5.04 9.62 12.36
C PHE A 131 -4.65 8.51 13.33
N VAL A 132 -4.80 7.26 12.89
CA VAL A 132 -4.44 6.07 13.64
C VAL A 132 -3.43 5.22 12.88
N ALA A 133 -2.59 4.49 13.61
CA ALA A 133 -1.62 3.56 13.02
C ALA A 133 -1.43 2.31 13.87
N GLU A 134 -0.94 1.26 13.23
CA GLU A 134 -0.62 -0.02 13.88
C GLU A 134 0.54 0.08 14.88
N ARG A 135 1.50 0.96 14.63
CA ARG A 135 2.67 1.13 15.48
C ARG A 135 3.14 2.58 15.46
N ALA A 136 3.85 2.98 16.51
CA ALA A 136 4.49 4.28 16.57
C ALA A 136 5.44 4.46 15.38
N ARG A 137 5.26 5.54 14.62
CA ARG A 137 6.11 5.93 13.50
C ARG A 137 6.20 7.44 13.46
N LYS A 138 7.34 7.95 12.99
CA LYS A 138 7.50 9.38 12.70
C LYS A 138 7.00 9.62 11.28
N LEU A 139 5.81 10.19 11.16
CA LEU A 139 5.26 10.67 9.89
C LEU A 139 5.57 12.17 9.78
N LYS A 140 6.09 12.60 8.64
CA LYS A 140 6.33 14.02 8.35
C LYS A 140 4.98 14.74 8.33
N ASN A 141 4.91 15.94 8.91
CA ASN A 141 3.73 16.81 8.92
C ASN A 141 2.47 16.22 9.61
N CYS A 142 2.65 15.20 10.45
CA CYS A 142 1.61 14.60 11.27
C CYS A 142 1.75 15.09 12.73
N ASP A 143 0.82 15.95 13.16
CA ASP A 143 0.88 16.57 14.49
C ASP A 143 0.56 15.57 15.60
N LYS A 144 -0.48 14.74 15.38
CA LYS A 144 -0.92 13.70 16.32
C LYS A 144 -1.25 12.42 15.56
N LEU A 145 -0.57 11.34 15.93
CA LEU A 145 -0.81 9.98 15.44
C LEU A 145 -1.12 9.07 16.63
N TYR A 146 -2.31 8.48 16.65
CA TYR A 146 -2.68 7.53 17.69
C TYR A 146 -2.23 6.12 17.31
N VAL A 147 -1.50 5.46 18.21
CA VAL A 147 -1.11 4.05 18.01
C VAL A 147 -2.22 3.18 18.56
N LEU A 148 -2.80 2.34 17.71
CA LEU A 148 -3.87 1.42 18.11
C LEU A 148 -3.34 0.43 19.16
N PRO A 149 -4.01 0.30 20.31
CA PRO A 149 -3.54 -0.54 21.42
C PRO A 149 -3.92 -2.00 21.20
N TYR A 150 -3.30 -2.62 20.19
CA TYR A 150 -3.53 -4.03 19.86
C TYR A 150 -3.11 -4.94 21.03
N PRO A 151 -3.98 -5.90 21.43
CA PRO A 151 -3.59 -6.94 22.36
C PRO A 151 -2.51 -7.86 21.75
N SER A 152 -1.94 -8.72 22.59
CA SER A 152 -1.00 -9.75 22.15
C SER A 152 -1.70 -10.74 21.22
N ARG A 153 -1.11 -11.03 20.06
CA ARG A 153 -1.68 -12.04 19.14
C ARG A 153 -1.23 -13.46 19.46
N LEU A 154 -0.33 -13.63 20.44
CA LEU A 154 0.19 -14.94 20.86
C LEU A 154 -0.90 -15.99 21.12
N PRO A 155 -2.05 -15.68 21.77
CA PRO A 155 -3.12 -16.67 21.97
C PRO A 155 -3.70 -17.20 20.66
N TYR A 156 -3.65 -16.41 19.59
CA TYR A 156 -4.18 -16.76 18.27
C TYR A 156 -3.22 -17.60 17.44
N LEU A 157 -1.93 -17.67 17.80
CA LEU A 157 -0.95 -18.53 17.13
C LEU A 157 -1.29 -20.02 17.26
N ARG A 158 -2.10 -20.42 18.25
CA ARG A 158 -2.65 -21.78 18.34
C ARG A 158 -3.45 -22.19 17.10
N HIS A 159 -3.95 -21.23 16.32
CA HIS A 159 -4.70 -21.48 15.09
C HIS A 159 -3.79 -21.66 13.87
N PHE A 160 -2.50 -21.37 13.98
CA PHE A 160 -1.55 -21.46 12.87
C PHE A 160 -1.54 -22.85 12.20
N PRO A 161 -1.48 -24.00 12.91
CA PRO A 161 -1.43 -25.31 12.26
C PRO A 161 -2.68 -25.61 11.40
N SER A 162 -3.88 -25.28 11.90
CA SER A 162 -5.11 -25.43 11.13
C SER A 162 -5.19 -24.45 9.96
N LEU A 163 -4.73 -23.22 10.17
CA LEU A 163 -4.76 -22.16 9.17
C LEU A 163 -3.83 -22.50 8.00
N ILE A 164 -2.57 -22.84 8.27
CA ILE A 164 -1.60 -23.16 7.22
C ILE A 164 -2.04 -24.39 6.42
N LYS A 165 -2.62 -25.39 7.07
CA LYS A 165 -3.20 -26.55 6.39
C LYS A 165 -4.28 -26.12 5.39
N GLY A 166 -5.26 -25.33 5.83
CA GLY A 166 -6.32 -24.84 4.95
C GLY A 166 -5.82 -23.92 3.83
N LEU A 167 -4.81 -23.08 4.10
CA LEU A 167 -4.20 -22.23 3.07
C LEU A 167 -3.41 -23.04 2.02
N VAL A 168 -2.70 -24.09 2.44
CA VAL A 168 -2.03 -25.03 1.52
C VAL A 168 -3.06 -25.80 0.72
N GLU A 169 -4.16 -26.25 1.30
CA GLU A 169 -5.24 -26.90 0.52
C GLU A 169 -5.85 -25.96 -0.54
N ALA A 170 -5.92 -24.65 -0.26
CA ALA A 170 -6.51 -23.67 -1.17
C ALA A 170 -5.55 -23.06 -2.21
N LYS A 171 -4.25 -22.94 -1.89
CA LYS A 171 -3.23 -22.25 -2.73
C LYS A 171 -1.98 -23.09 -2.99
N ASN A 172 -1.98 -24.35 -2.55
CA ASN A 172 -0.92 -25.35 -2.67
C ASN A 172 0.47 -24.80 -2.33
N GLU A 173 1.34 -24.71 -3.32
CA GLU A 173 2.77 -24.40 -3.18
C GLU A 173 3.01 -22.99 -2.61
N ARG A 174 2.15 -22.01 -2.94
CA ARG A 174 2.36 -20.61 -2.51
C ARG A 174 2.25 -20.44 -1.00
N ALA A 175 1.27 -21.07 -0.39
CA ALA A 175 1.11 -21.02 1.07
C ALA A 175 2.22 -21.78 1.79
N ALA A 176 2.65 -22.92 1.22
CA ALA A 176 3.77 -23.69 1.75
C ALA A 176 5.09 -22.88 1.72
N ASP A 177 5.30 -22.07 0.69
CA ASP A 177 6.49 -21.23 0.58
C ASP A 177 6.48 -19.98 1.45
N LEU A 178 5.32 -19.53 1.90
CA LEU A 178 5.18 -18.31 2.70
C LEU A 178 4.82 -18.57 4.18
N TRP A 179 5.01 -19.80 4.68
CA TRP A 179 4.58 -20.17 6.03
C TRP A 179 5.14 -19.28 7.16
N ASP A 180 6.36 -18.75 7.00
CA ASP A 180 6.95 -17.82 7.98
C ASP A 180 6.30 -16.45 7.95
N PHE A 181 5.89 -15.97 6.78
CA PHE A 181 5.08 -14.77 6.65
C PHE A 181 3.64 -15.01 7.15
N ILE A 182 3.04 -16.17 6.84
CA ILE A 182 1.72 -16.56 7.36
C ILE A 182 1.73 -16.57 8.90
N TRP A 183 2.83 -17.00 9.51
CA TRP A 183 3.02 -16.93 10.95
C TRP A 183 2.98 -15.48 11.47
N THR A 184 3.63 -14.53 10.80
CA THR A 184 3.65 -13.12 11.24
C THR A 184 2.29 -12.44 11.11
N VAL A 185 1.44 -12.89 10.18
CA VAL A 185 0.09 -12.34 10.00
C VAL A 185 -0.98 -13.08 10.82
N THR A 186 -0.69 -14.26 11.35
CA THR A 186 -1.66 -15.02 12.16
C THR A 186 -2.03 -14.27 13.43
N GLY A 187 -3.34 -14.17 13.69
CA GLY A 187 -3.96 -13.44 14.79
C GLY A 187 -4.31 -11.98 14.50
N TRP A 188 -3.90 -11.41 13.36
CA TRP A 188 -4.12 -9.99 13.08
C TRP A 188 -5.60 -9.63 12.89
N TYR A 189 -6.38 -10.47 12.22
CA TYR A 189 -7.83 -10.27 12.13
C TYR A 189 -8.47 -10.26 13.52
N GLU A 190 -8.15 -11.24 14.34
CA GLU A 190 -8.75 -11.41 15.66
C GLU A 190 -8.45 -10.25 16.62
N ILE A 191 -7.18 -9.81 16.71
CA ILE A 191 -6.83 -8.67 17.56
C ILE A 191 -7.41 -7.36 17.04
N THR A 192 -7.61 -7.25 15.72
CA THR A 192 -8.26 -6.07 15.11
C THR A 192 -9.74 -6.02 15.44
N LEU A 193 -10.41 -7.17 15.37
CA LEU A 193 -11.80 -7.32 15.79
C LEU A 193 -11.99 -6.92 17.28
N GLU A 194 -11.07 -7.33 18.16
CA GLU A 194 -11.12 -6.91 19.57
C GLU A 194 -10.96 -5.40 19.76
N VAL A 195 -9.99 -4.79 19.08
CA VAL A 195 -9.76 -3.34 19.14
C VAL A 195 -10.98 -2.58 18.64
N LEU A 196 -11.56 -2.98 17.51
CA LEU A 196 -12.75 -2.33 16.96
C LEU A 196 -13.98 -2.52 17.86
N LYS A 197 -14.17 -3.71 18.47
CA LYS A 197 -15.25 -3.94 19.45
C LYS A 197 -15.16 -3.05 20.68
N LYS A 198 -13.93 -2.82 21.15
CA LYS A 198 -13.66 -1.99 22.33
C LYS A 198 -13.89 -0.52 22.02
N TYR A 199 -13.19 0.01 21.01
CA TYR A 199 -13.19 1.45 20.79
C TYR A 199 -14.33 1.93 19.90
N ARG A 200 -14.96 1.08 19.07
CA ARG A 200 -16.13 1.42 18.24
C ARG A 200 -15.97 2.74 17.48
N PRO A 201 -15.06 2.81 16.49
CA PRO A 201 -14.96 3.99 15.65
C PRO A 201 -16.25 4.24 14.89
N LYS A 202 -16.52 5.51 14.59
CA LYS A 202 -17.66 5.95 13.78
C LYS A 202 -17.55 5.46 12.33
N ALA A 203 -16.33 5.43 11.80
CA ALA A 203 -16.01 4.92 10.46
C ALA A 203 -14.52 4.61 10.33
N LEU A 204 -14.15 3.79 9.35
CA LEU A 204 -12.76 3.50 8.95
C LEU A 204 -12.48 4.12 7.58
N LEU A 205 -11.52 5.05 7.52
CA LEU A 205 -11.01 5.64 6.28
C LEU A 205 -9.64 5.01 5.95
N ILE A 206 -9.58 4.28 4.84
CA ILE A 206 -8.43 3.45 4.44
C ILE A 206 -8.01 3.82 3.01
N THR A 207 -6.71 3.87 2.75
CA THR A 207 -6.19 4.11 1.39
C THR A 207 -5.36 2.96 0.83
N ASN A 208 -4.90 2.04 1.68
CA ASN A 208 -4.22 0.82 1.26
C ASN A 208 -5.19 -0.36 1.38
N ASP A 209 -5.56 -0.97 0.28
CA ASP A 209 -6.56 -2.06 0.23
C ASP A 209 -5.96 -3.46 0.14
N HIS A 210 -4.64 -3.57 -0.06
CA HIS A 210 -3.96 -4.83 -0.41
C HIS A 210 -2.99 -5.34 0.67
N SER A 211 -2.56 -4.48 1.60
CA SER A 211 -1.69 -4.89 2.71
C SER A 211 -2.48 -5.60 3.82
N CYS A 212 -1.84 -6.56 4.50
CA CYS A 212 -2.48 -7.42 5.50
C CYS A 212 -3.23 -6.66 6.60
N ILE A 213 -2.67 -5.58 7.14
CA ILE A 213 -3.23 -4.89 8.30
C ILE A 213 -4.43 -4.01 7.92
N PRO A 214 -4.36 -3.17 6.88
CA PRO A 214 -5.56 -2.52 6.34
C PRO A 214 -6.67 -3.51 5.95
N ARG A 215 -6.33 -4.67 5.36
CA ARG A 215 -7.31 -5.73 5.07
C ARG A 215 -7.95 -6.30 6.34
N ALA A 216 -7.15 -6.54 7.39
CA ALA A 216 -7.67 -6.98 8.69
C ALA A 216 -8.66 -5.94 9.28
N LEU A 217 -8.36 -4.64 9.15
CA LEU A 217 -9.26 -3.55 9.55
C LEU A 217 -10.54 -3.54 8.75
N LEU A 218 -10.46 -3.67 7.42
CA LEU A 218 -11.64 -3.77 6.56
C LEU A 218 -12.52 -4.95 6.95
N LEU A 219 -11.96 -6.17 6.99
CA LEU A 219 -12.73 -7.37 7.31
C LEU A 219 -13.36 -7.33 8.70
N ALA A 220 -12.61 -6.87 9.71
CA ALA A 220 -13.14 -6.75 11.07
C ALA A 220 -14.15 -5.60 11.21
N GLY A 221 -14.00 -4.51 10.44
CA GLY A 221 -14.97 -3.43 10.37
C GLY A 221 -16.30 -3.89 9.78
N LYS A 222 -16.25 -4.63 8.67
CA LYS A 222 -17.43 -5.22 8.01
C LYS A 222 -18.15 -6.20 8.93
N GLU A 223 -17.42 -7.08 9.62
CA GLU A 223 -18.00 -8.02 10.61
C GLU A 223 -18.77 -7.29 11.73
N LEU A 224 -18.34 -6.08 12.09
CA LEU A 224 -18.96 -5.27 13.14
C LEU A 224 -19.97 -4.24 12.64
N GLY A 225 -20.22 -4.18 11.32
CA GLY A 225 -21.07 -3.15 10.72
C GLY A 225 -20.53 -1.72 10.88
N ILE A 226 -19.22 -1.56 11.05
CA ILE A 226 -18.58 -0.24 11.08
C ILE A 226 -18.44 0.26 9.64
N PRO A 227 -18.92 1.47 9.30
CA PRO A 227 -18.78 2.03 7.96
C PRO A 227 -17.32 2.07 7.48
N THR A 228 -17.06 1.50 6.31
CA THR A 228 -15.73 1.41 5.70
C THR A 228 -15.64 2.25 4.42
N ILE A 229 -14.63 3.11 4.37
CA ILE A 229 -14.43 4.08 3.30
C ILE A 229 -13.03 3.89 2.71
N PHE A 230 -12.96 3.71 1.39
CA PHE A 230 -11.72 3.65 0.64
C PHE A 230 -11.48 4.94 -0.15
N VAL A 231 -10.27 5.49 -0.08
CA VAL A 231 -9.79 6.56 -0.97
C VAL A 231 -8.57 6.05 -1.70
N GLN A 232 -8.65 5.96 -3.01
CA GLN A 232 -7.52 5.53 -3.83
C GLN A 232 -6.35 6.53 -3.74
N HIS A 233 -5.11 6.03 -3.65
CA HIS A 233 -3.89 6.85 -3.71
C HIS A 233 -2.86 6.38 -4.77
N ALA A 234 -3.08 5.20 -5.35
CA ALA A 234 -2.19 4.56 -6.31
C ALA A 234 -3.01 3.90 -7.41
N SER A 235 -2.40 3.77 -8.59
CA SER A 235 -3.01 3.09 -9.73
C SER A 235 -3.28 1.62 -9.41
N VAL A 236 -4.50 1.16 -9.68
CA VAL A 236 -4.98 -0.19 -9.39
C VAL A 236 -4.41 -1.17 -10.41
N THR A 237 -3.93 -2.33 -9.95
CA THR A 237 -3.44 -3.42 -10.80
C THR A 237 -4.35 -4.65 -10.66
N ALA A 238 -4.25 -5.59 -11.60
CA ALA A 238 -5.05 -6.83 -11.60
C ALA A 238 -4.75 -7.78 -10.40
N HIS A 239 -3.78 -7.43 -9.56
CA HIS A 239 -3.34 -8.23 -8.41
C HIS A 239 -3.83 -7.67 -7.07
N PHE A 240 -4.67 -6.64 -7.12
CA PHE A 240 -5.34 -6.09 -5.95
C PHE A 240 -6.51 -7.01 -5.57
N PRO A 241 -6.94 -7.01 -4.30
CA PRO A 241 -8.13 -7.73 -3.91
C PRO A 241 -9.42 -7.09 -4.47
N PRO A 242 -10.55 -7.81 -4.45
CA PRO A 242 -11.86 -7.24 -4.74
C PRO A 242 -12.19 -6.03 -3.86
N LEU A 243 -12.89 -5.05 -4.44
CA LEU A 243 -13.25 -3.78 -3.81
C LEU A 243 -14.47 -3.97 -2.90
N ALA A 244 -14.21 -4.10 -1.59
CA ALA A 244 -15.20 -4.57 -0.61
C ALA A 244 -15.63 -3.52 0.44
N PHE A 245 -15.45 -2.23 0.15
CA PHE A 245 -15.77 -1.12 1.06
C PHE A 245 -17.23 -0.67 0.90
N ASP A 246 -17.78 0.00 1.91
CA ASP A 246 -19.14 0.54 1.83
C ASP A 246 -19.22 1.80 0.97
N LEU A 247 -18.15 2.61 0.98
CA LEU A 247 -17.90 3.70 0.05
C LEU A 247 -16.49 3.58 -0.53
N SER A 248 -16.34 3.57 -1.85
CA SER A 248 -15.05 3.61 -2.53
C SER A 248 -14.93 4.85 -3.41
N LEU A 249 -13.87 5.63 -3.20
CA LEU A 249 -13.59 6.87 -3.90
C LEU A 249 -12.37 6.62 -4.81
N LEU A 250 -12.63 6.44 -6.10
CA LEU A 250 -11.65 6.06 -7.11
C LEU A 250 -11.22 7.25 -7.95
N GLU A 251 -9.97 7.28 -8.41
CA GLU A 251 -9.43 8.42 -9.15
C GLU A 251 -10.05 8.58 -10.53
N GLY A 252 -10.39 7.47 -11.20
CA GLY A 252 -10.97 7.51 -12.53
C GLY A 252 -11.53 6.18 -13.02
N GLN A 253 -12.05 6.21 -14.24
CA GLN A 253 -12.71 5.08 -14.89
C GLN A 253 -11.79 3.84 -14.98
N ALA A 254 -10.48 4.05 -15.20
CA ALA A 254 -9.49 2.98 -15.27
C ALA A 254 -9.44 2.12 -14.00
N ALA A 255 -9.52 2.75 -12.83
CA ALA A 255 -9.52 2.04 -11.55
C ALA A 255 -10.80 1.22 -11.38
N TRP A 256 -11.95 1.80 -11.72
CA TRP A 256 -13.24 1.12 -11.70
C TRP A 256 -13.27 -0.10 -12.64
N ASP A 257 -12.81 0.06 -13.87
CA ASP A 257 -12.77 -1.03 -14.85
C ASP A 257 -11.79 -2.13 -14.42
N ASN A 258 -10.69 -1.79 -13.77
CA ASN A 258 -9.76 -2.77 -13.19
C ASN A 258 -10.41 -3.53 -12.02
N TYR A 259 -11.05 -2.85 -11.08
CA TYR A 259 -11.75 -3.55 -9.99
C TYR A 259 -12.87 -4.46 -10.47
N LYS A 260 -13.62 -4.06 -11.52
CA LYS A 260 -14.63 -4.92 -12.15
C LYS A 260 -14.07 -6.22 -12.72
N LYS A 261 -12.82 -6.19 -13.22
CA LYS A 261 -12.12 -7.38 -13.73
C LYS A 261 -11.59 -8.26 -12.60
N ILE A 262 -11.22 -7.67 -11.47
CA ILE A 262 -10.67 -8.38 -10.31
C ILE A 262 -11.75 -9.24 -9.63
N GLY A 263 -12.94 -8.69 -9.44
CA GLY A 263 -14.03 -9.41 -8.79
C GLY A 263 -15.26 -8.55 -8.53
N GLU A 264 -16.15 -9.09 -7.70
CA GLU A 264 -17.34 -8.37 -7.27
C GLU A 264 -16.98 -7.07 -6.54
N ILE A 265 -17.64 -5.99 -6.91
CA ILE A 265 -17.56 -4.71 -6.22
C ILE A 265 -18.78 -4.60 -5.32
N THR A 266 -18.55 -4.30 -4.04
CA THR A 266 -19.63 -4.04 -3.09
C THR A 266 -19.62 -2.56 -2.67
N GLY A 267 -20.75 -2.08 -2.17
CA GLY A 267 -20.90 -0.70 -1.71
C GLY A 267 -21.04 0.33 -2.84
N ARG A 268 -21.05 1.60 -2.44
CA ARG A 268 -21.14 2.75 -3.35
C ARG A 268 -19.76 3.07 -3.89
N VAL A 269 -19.69 3.43 -5.18
CA VAL A 269 -18.44 3.88 -5.80
C VAL A 269 -18.64 5.23 -6.47
N GLU A 270 -17.70 6.14 -6.23
CA GLU A 270 -17.66 7.47 -6.83
C GLU A 270 -16.30 7.73 -7.47
N LEU A 271 -16.31 8.48 -8.57
CA LEU A 271 -15.09 8.90 -9.25
C LEU A 271 -14.75 10.33 -8.79
N ILE A 272 -13.59 10.49 -8.17
CA ILE A 272 -13.21 11.70 -7.43
C ILE A 272 -12.02 12.45 -8.02
N GLY A 273 -11.38 11.95 -9.08
CA GLY A 273 -10.10 12.48 -9.50
C GLY A 273 -8.99 12.18 -8.50
N MET A 274 -7.88 12.91 -8.58
CA MET A 274 -6.66 12.60 -7.86
C MET A 274 -6.37 13.69 -6.80
N PRO A 275 -6.68 13.46 -5.51
CA PRO A 275 -6.42 14.43 -4.43
C PRO A 275 -4.98 14.95 -4.38
N LYS A 276 -4.00 14.07 -4.63
CA LYS A 276 -2.59 14.48 -4.66
C LYS A 276 -2.26 15.51 -5.75
N PHE A 277 -3.08 15.61 -6.80
CA PHE A 277 -2.89 16.53 -7.92
C PHE A 277 -3.47 17.92 -7.65
N ASP A 278 -4.43 18.08 -6.74
CA ASP A 278 -5.15 19.35 -6.53
C ASP A 278 -4.21 20.54 -6.34
N LYS A 279 -3.21 20.41 -5.46
CA LYS A 279 -2.20 21.45 -5.20
C LYS A 279 -1.26 21.74 -6.39
N PHE A 280 -1.22 20.85 -7.38
CA PHE A 280 -0.38 20.96 -8.58
C PHE A 280 -1.19 21.32 -9.83
N ALA A 281 -2.51 21.27 -9.79
CA ALA A 281 -3.36 21.67 -10.91
C ALA A 281 -3.06 23.10 -11.41
N PRO A 282 -2.81 24.10 -10.53
CA PRO A 282 -2.39 25.44 -10.97
C PRO A 282 -1.03 25.47 -11.67
N LEU A 283 -0.20 24.43 -11.52
CA LEU A 283 1.13 24.33 -12.12
C LEU A 283 1.13 23.57 -13.46
N ARG A 284 -0.06 23.22 -13.99
CA ARG A 284 -0.22 22.59 -15.30
C ARG A 284 0.47 23.45 -16.36
N LYS A 285 1.38 22.83 -17.12
CA LYS A 285 2.20 23.51 -18.12
C LYS A 285 1.40 23.80 -19.38
N LYS A 286 1.80 24.85 -20.09
CA LYS A 286 1.44 24.99 -21.50
C LYS A 286 2.32 24.06 -22.33
N PRO A 287 1.84 23.54 -23.47
CA PRO A 287 2.69 22.81 -24.39
C PRO A 287 3.86 23.70 -24.84
N THR A 288 5.09 23.24 -24.57
CA THR A 288 6.34 23.92 -24.96
C THR A 288 7.28 22.94 -25.64
N GLU A 289 8.33 23.46 -26.24
CA GLU A 289 9.47 22.66 -26.68
C GLU A 289 10.11 21.93 -25.50
N ILE A 290 10.60 20.72 -25.76
CA ILE A 290 11.30 19.89 -24.79
C ILE A 290 12.78 20.27 -24.81
N ASN A 291 13.22 20.99 -23.77
CA ASN A 291 14.63 21.38 -23.56
C ASN A 291 15.26 20.67 -22.36
N SER A 292 14.43 20.02 -21.53
CA SER A 292 14.87 19.26 -20.37
C SER A 292 14.12 17.94 -20.26
N LEU A 293 14.86 16.87 -19.95
CA LEU A 293 14.36 15.51 -19.89
C LEU A 293 14.73 14.84 -18.57
N GLY A 294 13.70 14.51 -17.79
CA GLY A 294 13.85 13.67 -16.61
C GLY A 294 13.88 12.20 -17.00
N ILE A 295 14.72 11.40 -16.35
CA ILE A 295 14.70 9.94 -16.42
C ILE A 295 14.53 9.39 -15.02
N ALA A 296 13.36 8.81 -14.73
CA ALA A 296 13.06 8.21 -13.44
C ALA A 296 13.18 6.69 -13.50
N PHE A 297 13.77 6.08 -12.47
CA PHE A 297 13.94 4.63 -12.41
C PHE A 297 13.70 4.05 -11.03
N ASN A 298 13.30 2.78 -11.02
CA ASN A 298 12.93 1.99 -9.86
C ASN A 298 13.99 0.94 -9.51
N LEU A 299 13.80 0.25 -8.38
CA LEU A 299 14.70 -0.80 -7.89
C LEU A 299 14.85 -1.99 -8.86
N THR A 300 13.87 -2.15 -9.77
CA THR A 300 13.81 -3.19 -10.79
C THR A 300 14.49 -2.80 -12.10
N ASP A 301 14.94 -1.56 -12.22
CA ASP A 301 15.57 -1.05 -13.44
C ASP A 301 17.09 -1.19 -13.39
N ASP A 302 17.70 -1.14 -14.58
CA ASP A 302 19.12 -1.25 -14.83
C ASP A 302 19.72 0.14 -15.11
N LEU A 303 20.51 0.64 -14.15
CA LEU A 303 21.18 1.94 -14.28
C LEU A 303 22.13 2.00 -15.49
N GLY A 304 22.78 0.88 -15.84
CA GLY A 304 23.65 0.83 -17.02
C GLY A 304 22.88 1.04 -18.33
N LYS A 305 21.66 0.51 -18.43
CA LYS A 305 20.78 0.81 -19.58
C LYS A 305 20.39 2.28 -19.63
N ILE A 306 20.08 2.89 -18.49
CA ILE A 306 19.74 4.31 -18.40
C ILE A 306 20.90 5.19 -18.87
N LEU A 307 22.11 4.93 -18.38
CA LEU A 307 23.29 5.73 -18.74
C LEU A 307 23.59 5.62 -20.24
N LYS A 308 23.49 4.44 -20.84
CA LYS A 308 23.62 4.26 -22.31
C LYS A 308 22.59 5.05 -23.12
N VAL A 309 21.36 5.14 -22.63
CA VAL A 309 20.32 5.98 -23.27
C VAL A 309 20.71 7.45 -23.19
N CYS A 310 21.22 7.89 -22.04
CA CYS A 310 21.67 9.27 -21.84
C CYS A 310 22.87 9.61 -22.74
N GLU A 311 23.83 8.70 -22.92
CA GLU A 311 24.96 8.87 -23.84
C GLU A 311 24.49 9.15 -25.27
N VAL A 312 23.54 8.36 -25.78
CA VAL A 312 23.00 8.55 -27.14
C VAL A 312 22.22 9.86 -27.25
N LEU A 313 21.41 10.19 -26.24
CA LEU A 313 20.65 11.45 -26.22
C LEU A 313 21.58 12.66 -26.21
N HIS A 314 22.61 12.66 -25.36
CA HIS A 314 23.57 13.76 -25.30
C HIS A 314 24.36 13.91 -26.61
N ALA A 315 24.76 12.80 -27.23
CA ALA A 315 25.48 12.85 -28.51
C ALA A 315 24.65 13.41 -29.67
N LYS A 316 23.33 13.18 -29.68
CA LYS A 316 22.42 13.60 -30.77
C LYS A 316 21.67 14.90 -30.48
N LEU A 317 21.49 15.26 -29.21
CA LEU A 317 20.80 16.44 -28.72
C LEU A 317 21.65 17.10 -27.62
N PRO A 318 22.79 17.72 -27.96
CA PRO A 318 23.76 18.22 -26.98
C PRO A 318 23.20 19.32 -26.05
N ASP A 319 22.21 20.08 -26.53
CA ASP A 319 21.57 21.15 -25.76
C ASP A 319 20.45 20.65 -24.82
N LEU A 320 20.06 19.37 -24.92
CA LEU A 320 19.02 18.78 -24.08
C LEU A 320 19.56 18.55 -22.66
N ALA A 321 18.98 19.24 -21.68
CA ALA A 321 19.35 19.05 -20.28
C ALA A 321 18.83 17.70 -19.75
N LEU A 322 19.73 16.83 -19.29
CA LEU A 322 19.38 15.51 -18.76
C LEU A 322 19.41 15.48 -17.24
N CYS A 323 18.39 14.87 -16.62
CA CYS A 323 18.35 14.64 -15.18
C CYS A 323 17.91 13.21 -14.85
N VAL A 324 18.73 12.48 -14.10
CA VAL A 324 18.39 11.13 -13.65
C VAL A 324 17.90 11.16 -12.19
N ARG A 325 16.75 10.53 -11.94
CA ARG A 325 16.08 10.42 -10.64
C ARG A 325 15.98 8.95 -10.18
N PRO A 326 16.78 8.54 -9.19
CA PRO A 326 16.57 7.27 -8.50
C PRO A 326 15.27 7.25 -7.70
N HIS A 327 14.69 6.06 -7.51
CA HIS A 327 13.53 5.88 -6.65
C HIS A 327 13.83 6.29 -5.19
N PRO A 328 12.91 6.95 -4.45
CA PRO A 328 13.17 7.44 -3.09
C PRO A 328 13.58 6.38 -2.06
N LYS A 329 13.20 5.12 -2.31
CA LYS A 329 13.56 3.96 -1.48
C LYS A 329 14.85 3.26 -1.93
N ASP A 330 15.52 3.73 -2.97
CA ASP A 330 16.82 3.19 -3.37
C ASP A 330 17.89 3.64 -2.37
N PRO A 331 18.48 2.70 -1.59
CA PRO A 331 19.52 3.05 -0.63
C PRO A 331 20.87 3.31 -1.30
N THR A 332 21.00 3.00 -2.59
CA THR A 332 22.27 3.05 -3.32
C THR A 332 22.66 4.50 -3.57
N LYS A 333 23.89 4.85 -3.19
CA LYS A 333 24.50 6.13 -3.53
C LYS A 333 25.08 6.04 -4.95
N HIS A 334 24.20 6.05 -5.95
CA HIS A 334 24.64 6.08 -7.34
C HIS A 334 25.43 7.36 -7.62
N ASP A 335 26.61 7.21 -8.23
CA ASP A 335 27.44 8.32 -8.67
C ASP A 335 27.97 8.03 -10.08
N TRP A 336 27.50 8.83 -11.03
CA TRP A 336 27.92 8.80 -12.43
C TRP A 336 28.59 10.12 -12.81
N SER A 337 28.84 11.04 -11.88
CA SER A 337 29.34 12.39 -12.18
C SER A 337 30.70 12.38 -12.87
N ALA A 338 31.58 11.45 -12.50
CA ALA A 338 32.90 11.31 -13.10
C ALA A 338 32.86 10.78 -14.54
N THR A 339 31.90 9.92 -14.88
CA THR A 339 31.79 9.28 -16.19
C THR A 339 30.78 9.97 -17.12
N HIS A 340 29.79 10.66 -16.54
CA HIS A 340 28.69 11.32 -17.23
C HIS A 340 28.40 12.70 -16.60
N PRO A 341 29.34 13.67 -16.69
CA PRO A 341 29.22 14.97 -16.03
C PRO A 341 28.06 15.84 -16.57
N TYR A 342 27.56 15.53 -17.77
CA TYR A 342 26.41 16.20 -18.40
C TYR A 342 25.05 15.74 -17.86
N ILE A 343 25.02 14.72 -16.99
CA ILE A 343 23.77 14.21 -16.39
C ILE A 343 23.62 14.76 -14.97
N SER A 344 22.64 15.64 -14.79
CA SER A 344 22.28 16.12 -13.45
C SER A 344 21.59 15.01 -12.63
N LYS A 345 21.67 15.10 -11.29
CA LYS A 345 21.07 14.14 -10.38
C LYS A 345 19.95 14.77 -9.58
N SER A 346 18.78 14.16 -9.61
CA SER A 346 17.69 14.43 -8.67
C SER A 346 17.86 13.59 -7.40
N THR A 347 17.55 14.18 -6.25
CA THR A 347 17.48 13.45 -4.98
C THR A 347 16.02 13.14 -4.67
N GLY A 348 15.53 11.98 -5.14
CA GLY A 348 14.13 11.55 -4.93
C GLY A 348 13.70 11.43 -3.46
N ALA A 349 14.63 11.41 -2.50
CA ALA A 349 14.33 11.43 -1.07
C ALA A 349 14.00 12.85 -0.52
N GLN A 350 14.32 13.89 -1.28
CA GLN A 350 14.18 15.30 -0.89
C GLN A 350 13.07 16.04 -1.66
N GLU A 351 12.73 15.59 -2.88
CA GLU A 351 11.64 16.17 -3.70
C GLU A 351 10.57 15.12 -4.06
N SER A 352 9.31 15.53 -4.06
CA SER A 352 8.16 14.74 -4.53
C SER A 352 8.23 14.49 -6.03
N ALA A 353 7.40 13.57 -6.54
CA ALA A 353 7.33 13.29 -7.97
C ALA A 353 6.91 14.56 -8.75
N PHE A 354 5.81 15.20 -8.36
CA PHE A 354 5.32 16.41 -9.01
C PHE A 354 6.30 17.60 -8.97
N GLU A 355 7.07 17.78 -7.88
CA GLU A 355 8.11 18.84 -7.84
C GLU A 355 9.23 18.60 -8.86
N PHE A 356 9.65 17.34 -9.03
CA PHE A 356 10.60 16.99 -10.08
C PHE A 356 10.02 17.20 -11.47
N LEU A 357 8.81 16.72 -11.72
CA LEU A 357 8.12 16.90 -13.01
C LEU A 357 7.92 18.39 -13.34
N GLY A 358 7.66 19.22 -12.33
CA GLY A 358 7.54 20.68 -12.47
C GLY A 358 8.77 21.34 -13.08
N ARG A 359 9.98 20.76 -12.91
CA ARG A 359 11.25 21.32 -13.41
C ARG A 359 11.71 20.77 -14.77
N HIS A 360 11.00 19.83 -15.37
CA HIS A 360 11.40 19.18 -16.62
C HIS A 360 10.32 19.29 -17.70
N ASP A 361 10.67 19.24 -18.97
CA ASP A 361 9.70 19.38 -20.08
C ASP A 361 9.17 18.05 -20.56
N ALA A 362 9.91 16.96 -20.33
CA ALA A 362 9.45 15.60 -20.59
C ALA A 362 10.05 14.59 -19.60
N ILE A 363 9.51 13.37 -19.59
CA ILE A 363 10.05 12.27 -18.79
C ILE A 363 10.17 10.95 -19.57
N ILE A 364 11.21 10.19 -19.25
CA ILE A 364 11.32 8.76 -19.54
C ILE A 364 11.18 7.98 -18.24
N ALA A 365 10.40 6.91 -18.25
CA ALA A 365 10.41 5.93 -17.19
C ALA A 365 9.97 4.55 -17.69
N ASN A 366 10.17 3.53 -16.85
CA ASN A 366 9.60 2.19 -17.03
C ASN A 366 8.24 2.09 -16.28
N ASN A 367 7.86 0.91 -15.80
CA ASN A 367 6.65 0.72 -14.99
C ASN A 367 6.66 1.52 -13.68
N THR A 368 6.02 2.69 -13.72
CA THR A 368 5.85 3.59 -12.58
C THR A 368 4.62 4.46 -12.75
N SER A 369 4.03 4.91 -11.64
CA SER A 369 2.88 5.81 -11.69
C SER A 369 3.24 7.14 -12.37
N ILE A 370 4.51 7.57 -12.29
CA ILE A 370 5.01 8.92 -12.65
C ILE A 370 4.55 9.43 -14.02
N HIS A 371 4.26 8.51 -14.94
CA HIS A 371 3.67 8.79 -16.25
C HIS A 371 2.33 9.52 -16.14
N LEU A 372 1.45 9.09 -15.24
CA LEU A 372 0.16 9.75 -15.02
C LEU A 372 0.33 11.12 -14.38
N GLU A 373 1.19 11.25 -13.36
CA GLU A 373 1.49 12.56 -12.77
C GLU A 373 2.09 13.54 -13.79
N ALA A 374 2.96 13.05 -14.70
CA ALA A 374 3.54 13.84 -15.78
C ALA A 374 2.46 14.38 -16.71
N LEU A 375 1.57 13.51 -17.19
CA LEU A 375 0.50 13.92 -18.07
C LEU A 375 -0.46 14.88 -17.40
N LEU A 376 -0.78 14.70 -16.12
CA LEU A 376 -1.64 15.66 -15.39
C LEU A 376 -1.02 17.07 -15.35
N LEU A 377 0.31 17.19 -15.30
CA LEU A 377 1.01 18.47 -15.44
C LEU A 377 1.15 18.96 -16.90
N ASN A 378 0.54 18.28 -17.86
CA ASN A 378 0.70 18.51 -19.30
C ASN A 378 2.15 18.33 -19.80
N MET A 379 2.88 17.39 -19.20
CA MET A 379 4.26 17.08 -19.54
C MET A 379 4.32 15.76 -20.33
N PRO A 380 4.85 15.75 -21.57
CA PRO A 380 5.07 14.54 -22.34
C PRO A 380 5.86 13.47 -21.58
N SER A 381 5.51 12.22 -21.81
CA SER A 381 6.06 11.10 -21.08
C SER A 381 6.24 9.90 -22.01
N PHE A 382 7.40 9.24 -21.93
CA PHE A 382 7.79 8.13 -22.79
C PHE A 382 8.06 6.89 -21.94
N TYR A 383 7.44 5.77 -22.31
CA TYR A 383 7.76 4.47 -21.70
C TYR A 383 9.00 3.89 -22.37
N LEU A 384 10.00 3.51 -21.59
CA LEU A 384 11.17 2.77 -22.06
C LEU A 384 11.43 1.58 -21.14
N ASP A 385 11.52 0.39 -21.71
CA ASP A 385 11.90 -0.79 -20.95
C ASP A 385 13.39 -0.77 -20.59
N ILE A 386 13.67 -0.30 -19.38
CA ILE A 386 14.98 -0.32 -18.73
C ILE A 386 15.04 -1.37 -17.62
N SER A 387 14.16 -2.38 -17.63
CA SER A 387 14.12 -3.38 -16.58
C SER A 387 15.39 -4.23 -16.54
N ARG A 388 15.70 -4.76 -15.36
CA ARG A 388 16.73 -5.79 -15.22
C ARG A 388 16.29 -7.08 -15.92
N PRO A 389 17.23 -7.88 -16.47
CA PRO A 389 16.90 -9.12 -17.18
C PRO A 389 16.07 -10.12 -16.36
N ASP A 390 16.19 -10.11 -15.03
CA ASP A 390 15.49 -11.00 -14.09
C ASP A 390 14.13 -10.46 -13.64
N CYS A 391 13.69 -9.31 -14.14
CA CYS A 391 12.40 -8.72 -13.80
C CYS A 391 11.72 -8.18 -15.06
N LYS A 392 10.68 -8.87 -15.51
CA LYS A 392 9.82 -8.42 -16.62
C LYS A 392 8.39 -8.33 -16.15
N ILE A 393 8.01 -7.13 -15.76
CA ILE A 393 6.62 -6.73 -15.57
C ILE A 393 6.40 -5.68 -16.64
N GLU A 394 5.45 -5.89 -17.53
CA GLU A 394 5.10 -4.94 -18.59
C GLU A 394 3.73 -4.35 -18.31
N ASP A 395 3.59 -3.06 -18.60
CA ASP A 395 2.33 -2.31 -18.54
C ASP A 395 1.48 -2.53 -17.29
N LEU A 396 2.12 -2.48 -16.10
CA LEU A 396 1.50 -2.83 -14.82
C LEU A 396 0.17 -2.09 -14.54
N TYR A 397 0.05 -0.86 -15.07
CA TYR A 397 -1.10 0.03 -14.87
C TYR A 397 -1.98 0.20 -16.13
N GLY A 398 -1.68 -0.52 -17.21
CA GLY A 398 -2.39 -0.42 -18.49
C GLY A 398 -2.11 0.88 -19.27
N TYR A 399 -1.09 1.65 -18.90
CA TYR A 399 -0.76 2.93 -19.51
C TYR A 399 -0.41 2.80 -21.00
N ILE A 400 0.25 1.72 -21.39
CA ILE A 400 0.57 1.43 -22.80
C ILE A 400 -0.69 0.99 -23.53
N ALA A 401 -1.41 0.00 -22.99
CA ALA A 401 -2.63 -0.55 -23.58
C ALA A 401 -3.70 0.53 -23.81
N ASN A 402 -3.81 1.49 -22.89
CA ASN A 402 -4.74 2.61 -22.99
C ASN A 402 -4.15 3.85 -23.69
N LYS A 403 -2.98 3.72 -24.34
CA LYS A 403 -2.32 4.79 -25.11
C LYS A 403 -2.08 6.07 -24.30
N LEU A 404 -1.88 5.94 -22.99
CA LEU A 404 -1.52 7.04 -22.11
C LEU A 404 -0.13 7.56 -22.45
N VAL A 405 0.81 6.65 -22.70
CA VAL A 405 2.20 6.97 -23.07
C VAL A 405 2.63 6.18 -24.31
N PRO A 406 3.37 6.80 -25.25
CA PRO A 406 4.05 6.07 -26.32
C PRO A 406 5.20 5.22 -25.77
N VAL A 407 5.45 4.10 -26.44
CA VAL A 407 6.55 3.17 -26.14
C VAL A 407 7.75 3.50 -27.01
N ALA A 408 8.89 3.74 -26.38
CA ALA A 408 10.19 3.80 -27.02
C ALA A 408 10.90 2.45 -26.87
N GLN A 409 11.46 1.94 -27.97
CA GLN A 409 12.31 0.73 -27.96
C GLN A 409 13.80 1.09 -27.90
N SER A 410 14.13 2.35 -28.10
CA SER A 410 15.50 2.86 -28.18
C SER A 410 15.56 4.37 -27.91
N ALA A 411 16.77 4.89 -27.70
CA ALA A 411 17.03 6.33 -27.63
C ALA A 411 16.62 7.05 -28.93
N ASP A 412 16.72 6.39 -30.09
CA ASP A 412 16.33 6.98 -31.38
C ASP A 412 14.81 7.18 -31.49
N ASN A 413 14.03 6.28 -30.91
CA ASN A 413 12.58 6.49 -30.82
C ASN A 413 12.25 7.68 -29.91
N ILE A 414 12.97 7.86 -28.80
CA ILE A 414 12.81 9.02 -27.91
C ILE A 414 13.10 10.31 -28.66
N ILE A 415 14.21 10.38 -29.39
CA ILE A 415 14.58 11.56 -30.20
C ILE A 415 13.48 11.88 -31.22
N THR A 416 12.97 10.85 -31.89
CA THR A 416 11.86 10.99 -32.85
C THR A 416 10.61 11.55 -32.17
N PHE A 417 10.26 11.07 -30.97
CA PHE A 417 9.12 11.60 -30.22
C PHE A 417 9.31 13.04 -29.78
N ILE A 418 10.51 13.41 -29.31
CA ILE A 418 10.85 14.80 -28.94
C ILE A 418 10.72 15.71 -30.15
N GLN A 419 11.30 15.34 -31.29
CA GLN A 419 11.23 16.14 -32.52
C GLN A 419 9.78 16.32 -33.00
N LYS A 420 8.98 15.24 -32.98
CA LYS A 420 7.57 15.31 -33.34
C LYS A 420 6.79 16.22 -32.41
N HIS A 421 7.01 16.12 -31.10
CA HIS A 421 6.37 16.99 -30.11
C HIS A 421 6.77 18.46 -30.30
N ASN A 422 8.06 18.75 -30.50
CA ASN A 422 8.51 20.13 -30.70
C ASN A 422 7.93 20.77 -31.98
N GLN A 423 7.67 19.98 -33.02
CA GLN A 423 6.97 20.45 -34.22
C GLN A 423 5.49 20.71 -33.97
N HIS A 424 4.83 19.89 -33.15
CA HIS A 424 3.40 19.96 -32.88
C HIS A 424 3.11 19.71 -31.39
N PRO A 425 3.33 20.71 -30.51
CA PRO A 425 3.07 20.53 -29.09
C PRO A 425 1.59 20.27 -28.81
N GLU A 426 1.29 19.17 -28.12
CA GLU A 426 -0.08 18.75 -27.79
C GLU A 426 -0.40 18.97 -26.31
N ASP A 427 -1.68 19.16 -26.00
CA ASP A 427 -2.23 19.05 -24.65
C ASP A 427 -2.33 17.58 -24.22
N VAL A 428 -1.18 16.98 -23.91
CA VAL A 428 -1.06 15.56 -23.54
C VAL A 428 -1.88 15.19 -22.30
N TYR A 429 -2.21 16.15 -21.44
CA TYR A 429 -3.00 15.89 -20.24
C TYR A 429 -4.39 15.34 -20.50
N GLN A 430 -4.97 15.63 -21.67
CA GLN A 430 -6.30 15.13 -22.06
C GLN A 430 -6.32 13.60 -22.12
N LYS A 431 -5.18 12.96 -22.38
CA LYS A 431 -5.02 11.49 -22.38
C LYS A 431 -5.22 10.90 -20.97
N ALA A 432 -5.08 11.68 -19.91
CA ALA A 432 -5.25 11.24 -18.54
C ALA A 432 -6.73 11.12 -18.08
N LYS A 433 -7.71 11.56 -18.88
CA LYS A 433 -9.15 11.52 -18.52
C LYS A 433 -9.67 10.15 -18.08
N TYR A 434 -9.17 9.08 -18.71
CA TYR A 434 -9.56 7.72 -18.33
C TYR A 434 -9.06 7.34 -16.92
N TYR A 435 -7.92 7.90 -16.50
CA TYR A 435 -7.28 7.61 -15.21
C TYR A 435 -7.63 8.60 -14.11
N ASN A 436 -8.03 9.82 -14.47
CA ASN A 436 -8.46 10.87 -13.55
C ASN A 436 -9.76 11.50 -14.07
N ALA A 437 -10.86 11.22 -13.36
CA ALA A 437 -12.21 11.58 -13.78
C ALA A 437 -12.48 13.08 -13.82
N LEU A 438 -11.70 13.90 -13.11
CA LEU A 438 -11.91 15.34 -13.03
C LEU A 438 -11.18 16.13 -14.12
N VAL A 439 -10.35 15.46 -14.93
CA VAL A 439 -9.62 16.13 -16.02
C VAL A 439 -10.58 16.76 -17.03
N GLY A 440 -10.44 18.07 -17.23
CA GLY A 440 -11.27 18.89 -18.11
C GLY A 440 -12.68 19.17 -17.59
N THR A 441 -12.94 18.90 -16.31
CA THR A 441 -14.22 19.21 -15.64
C THR A 441 -14.11 20.52 -14.84
N GLN A 442 -15.24 21.05 -14.37
CA GLN A 442 -15.26 22.22 -13.48
C GLN A 442 -14.66 21.93 -12.10
N GLU A 443 -14.62 20.66 -11.69
CA GLU A 443 -14.09 20.20 -10.41
C GLU A 443 -12.59 19.85 -10.50
N GLU A 444 -11.93 20.09 -11.63
CA GLU A 444 -10.51 19.80 -11.79
C GLU A 444 -9.67 20.59 -10.76
N GLY A 445 -8.90 19.87 -9.95
CA GLY A 445 -8.13 20.47 -8.87
C GLY A 445 -8.87 20.60 -7.53
N HIS A 446 -10.09 20.06 -7.45
CA HIS A 446 -10.98 20.10 -6.27
C HIS A 446 -11.35 18.69 -5.77
N SER A 447 -10.50 17.69 -6.04
CA SER A 447 -10.73 16.29 -5.66
C SER A 447 -10.90 16.10 -4.15
N GLU A 448 -10.09 16.78 -3.31
CA GLU A 448 -10.16 16.73 -1.85
C GLU A 448 -11.54 17.18 -1.32
N GLU A 449 -12.09 18.25 -1.89
CA GLU A 449 -13.38 18.81 -1.50
C GLU A 449 -14.51 17.86 -1.86
N LEU A 450 -14.44 17.25 -3.05
CA LEU A 450 -15.37 16.23 -3.50
C LEU A 450 -15.32 14.97 -2.63
N VAL A 451 -14.13 14.54 -2.20
CA VAL A 451 -13.97 13.42 -1.25
C VAL A 451 -14.65 13.73 0.07
N ILE A 452 -14.38 14.90 0.66
CA ILE A 452 -14.97 15.31 1.94
C ILE A 452 -16.51 15.35 1.83
N LYS A 453 -17.03 15.90 0.73
CA LYS A 453 -18.46 15.91 0.45
C LYS A 453 -19.05 14.49 0.44
N TYR A 454 -18.47 13.56 -0.32
CA TYR A 454 -18.98 12.19 -0.39
C TYR A 454 -18.88 11.43 0.94
N ILE A 455 -17.83 11.67 1.73
CA ILE A 455 -17.71 11.09 3.07
C ILE A 455 -18.82 11.62 3.98
N ASN A 456 -19.06 12.93 4.00
CA ASN A 456 -20.13 13.51 4.81
C ASN A 456 -21.51 13.03 4.36
N ASP A 457 -21.78 13.00 3.06
CA ASP A 457 -23.03 12.49 2.49
C ASP A 457 -23.25 11.01 2.81
N PHE A 458 -22.19 10.23 2.94
CA PHE A 458 -22.26 8.81 3.27
C PHE A 458 -22.48 8.57 4.76
N LEU A 459 -21.87 9.36 5.64
CA LEU A 459 -21.97 9.20 7.09
C LEU A 459 -23.21 9.85 7.72
N ASN A 460 -23.90 10.74 6.99
CA ASN A 460 -25.13 11.41 7.43
C ASN A 460 -26.42 10.72 6.97
N LYS A 461 -26.32 9.61 6.24
CA LYS A 461 -27.45 8.73 5.86
C LYS A 461 -27.59 7.61 6.89
#